data_AF-A0A2R6Q8W1-F1
#
_entry.id   AF-A0A2R6Q8W1-F1
#
_cell.length_a   1.000
_cell.length_b   1.000
_cell.length_c   1.000
_cell.angle_alpha   90.00
_cell.angle_beta   90.00
_cell.angle_gamma   90.00
#
_symmetry.space_group_name_H-M   'P 1'
#
loop_
_entity.id
_entity.type
_entity.pdbx_description
1 polymer ?
#
loop_
_entity_poly.entity_id
_entity_poly.type
_entity_poly.pdbx_seq_one_letter_code
_entity_poly.pdbx_strand_id
1 'polypeptide(L)' 'MNPRIDKLVRRTTVVATVTAAYFFLTADYGPEPNVLDPIKKTILSAERSVKEFIFGPEK' A
#
# COMPACT_ATOMS: atom_id res chain seq x y z
N MET A 1 -13.22 -25.04 8.34
CA MET A 1 -12.64 -23.75 7.92
C MET A 1 -13.16 -23.41 6.53
N ASN A 2 -13.53 -22.15 6.26
CA ASN A 2 -14.10 -21.77 4.96
C ASN A 2 -12.96 -21.49 3.97
N PRO A 3 -12.77 -22.30 2.92
CA PRO A 3 -11.62 -22.21 2.03
C PRO A 3 -11.51 -20.85 1.29
N ARG A 4 -12.63 -20.12 1.15
CA ARG A 4 -12.62 -18.77 0.59
C ARG A 4 -12.03 -17.74 1.55
N ILE A 5 -12.35 -17.88 2.84
CA ILE A 5 -11.81 -17.03 3.91
C ILE A 5 -10.32 -17.31 4.08
N ASP A 6 -9.89 -18.57 4.11
CA ASP A 6 -8.47 -18.93 4.21
C ASP A 6 -7.65 -18.36 3.04
N LYS A 7 -8.19 -18.41 1.81
CA LYS A 7 -7.55 -17.83 0.62
C LYS A 7 -7.46 -16.30 0.68
N LEU A 8 -8.50 -15.64 1.20
CA LEU A 8 -8.52 -14.20 1.39
C LEU A 8 -7.47 -13.79 2.43
N VAL A 9 -7.49 -14.41 3.62
CA VAL A 9 -6.56 -14.14 4.71
C VAL A 9 -5.12 -14.29 4.22
N ARG A 10 -4.79 -15.41 3.56
CA ARG A 10 -3.43 -15.63 3.04
C ARG A 10 -2.96 -14.52 2.09
N ARG A 11 -3.82 -14.09 1.16
CA ARG A 11 -3.47 -13.02 0.21
C ARG A 11 -3.29 -11.69 0.93
N THR A 12 -4.20 -11.36 1.83
CA THR A 12 -4.14 -10.12 2.61
C THR A 12 -2.90 -10.09 3.49
N THR A 13 -2.53 -11.19 4.14
CA THR A 13 -1.30 -11.28 4.95
C THR A 13 -0.05 -11.05 4.10
N VAL A 14 0.04 -11.66 2.91
CA VAL A 14 1.19 -11.45 2.01
C VAL A 14 1.27 -9.99 1.58
N VAL A 15 0.16 -9.39 1.17
CA VAL A 15 0.12 -7.97 0.77
C VAL A 15 0.52 -7.06 1.93
N ALA A 16 -0.08 -7.26 3.11
CA ALA A 16 0.24 -6.49 4.30
C ALA A 16 1.73 -6.61 4.70
N THR A 17 2.30 -7.82 4.60
CA THR A 17 3.72 -8.05 4.89
C THR A 17 4.63 -7.30 3.93
N VAL A 18 4.35 -7.36 2.62
CA VAL A 18 5.13 -6.64 1.60
C VAL A 18 5.03 -5.14 1.79
N THR A 19 3.83 -4.62 2.06
CA THR A 19 3.61 -3.19 2.32
C THR A 19 4.35 -2.72 3.58
N ALA A 20 4.29 -3.49 4.69
CA ALA A 20 5.02 -3.16 5.91
C ALA A 20 6.54 -3.19 5.67
N ALA A 21 7.06 -4.21 4.97
CA ALA A 21 8.48 -4.29 4.62
C ALA A 21 8.94 -3.10 3.77
N TYR A 22 8.11 -2.66 2.81
CA TYR A 22 8.37 -1.46 2.04
C TYR A 22 8.52 -0.24 2.95
N PHE A 23 7.55 -0.01 3.86
CA PHE A 23 7.61 1.13 4.77
C PHE A 23 8.83 1.10 5.69
N PHE A 24 9.20 -0.07 6.21
CA PHE A 24 10.42 -0.21 7.02
C PHE A 24 11.70 0.07 6.23
N LEU A 25 11.82 -0.46 5.01
CA LEU A 25 12.98 -0.21 4.16
C LEU A 25 13.11 1.26 3.75
N THR A 26 11.98 1.95 3.59
CA THR A 26 11.97 3.36 3.22
C THR A 26 11.90 4.31 4.42
N ALA A 27 11.90 3.80 5.65
CA ALA A 27 11.72 4.63 6.85
C ALA A 27 12.86 5.64 7.03
N ASP A 28 14.08 5.22 6.70
CA ASP A 28 15.29 6.06 6.79
C ASP A 28 15.59 6.80 5.47
N TYR A 29 14.76 6.65 4.44
CA TYR A 29 14.97 7.34 3.17
C TYR A 29 14.48 8.78 3.29
N GLY A 30 15.40 9.72 3.06
CA GLY A 30 15.11 11.15 3.03
C GLY A 30 14.24 11.55 1.82
N PRO A 31 13.93 12.85 1.67
CA PRO A 31 13.16 13.38 0.54
C PRO A 31 13.93 13.34 -0.80
N GLU A 32 15.15 12.80 -0.81
CA GLU A 32 15.96 12.66 -2.00
C GLU A 32 15.39 11.60 -2.95
N PRO A 33 15.52 11.83 -4.26
CA PRO A 33 15.04 10.89 -5.26
C PRO A 33 15.76 9.56 -5.11
N ASN A 34 14.99 8.47 -5.04
CA ASN A 34 15.52 7.13 -4.82
C ASN A 34 14.86 6.12 -5.75
N VAL A 35 15.45 4.93 -5.83
CA VAL A 35 14.99 3.84 -6.71
C VAL A 35 13.57 3.35 -6.40
N LEU A 36 13.04 3.68 -5.22
CA LEU A 36 11.70 3.29 -4.77
C LEU A 36 10.65 4.38 -5.01
N ASP A 37 11.02 5.54 -5.57
CA ASP A 37 10.09 6.62 -5.90
C ASP A 37 8.90 6.19 -6.78
N PRO A 38 9.05 5.27 -7.77
CA PRO A 38 7.90 4.78 -8.53
C PRO A 38 6.88 4.07 -7.63
N ILE A 39 7.35 3.30 -6.64
CA ILE A 39 6.49 2.59 -5.68
C ILE A 39 5.83 3.58 -4.72
N LYS A 40 6.56 4.61 -4.28
CA LYS A 40 5.99 5.68 -3.47
C LYS A 40 4.83 6.38 -4.19
N LYS A 41 5.01 6.70 -5.48
CA LYS A 41 3.98 7.34 -6.30
C LYS A 41 2.73 6.48 -6.47
N THR A 42 2.89 5.16 -6.67
CA THR A 42 1.73 4.26 -6.78
C THR A 42 0.98 4.13 -5.46
N ILE A 43 1.69 4.09 -4.32
CA ILE A 43 1.05 4.09 -2.99
C ILE A 43 0.27 5.39 -2.75
N LEU A 44 0.86 6.56 -3.05
CA LEU A 44 0.16 7.85 -2.91
C LEU A 44 -1.04 7.97 -3.84
N SER A 45 -0.94 7.45 -5.07
CA SER A 45 -2.08 7.39 -5.99
C SER A 45 -3.18 6.49 -5.46
N ALA A 46 -2.83 5.32 -4.91
CA ALA A 46 -3.79 4.41 -4.31
C ALA A 46 -4.46 5.04 -3.06
N GLU A 47 -3.68 5.74 -2.22
CA GLU A 47 -4.21 6.51 -1.09
C GLU A 47 -5.24 7.53 -1.57
N ARG A 48 -4.92 8.31 -2.61
CA ARG A 48 -5.85 9.27 -3.20
C ARG A 48 -7.13 8.61 -3.72
N SER A 49 -7.02 7.51 -4.46
CA SER A 49 -8.19 6.77 -4.96
C SER A 49 -9.07 6.24 -3.83
N VAL A 50 -8.47 5.76 -2.73
CA VAL A 50 -9.23 5.30 -1.55
C VAL A 50 -9.89 6.49 -0.84
N LYS A 51 -9.20 7.62 -0.69
CA LYS A 51 -9.80 8.84 -0.14
C LYS A 51 -10.98 9.31 -0.97
N GLU A 52 -10.83 9.37 -2.29
CA GLU A 52 -11.90 9.76 -3.21
C GLU A 52 -13.07 8.76 -3.16
N PHE A 53 -12.80 7.46 -3.00
CA PHE A 53 -13.84 6.44 -2.84
C PHE A 53 -14.64 6.60 -1.54
N ILE A 54 -13.99 6.94 -0.42
CA ILE A 54 -14.62 7.05 0.90
C ILE A 54 -15.30 8.41 1.09
N PHE A 55 -14.62 9.50 0.71
CA PHE A 55 -15.04 10.88 1.00
C PHE A 55 -15.67 11.60 -0.21
N GLY A 56 -15.67 10.98 -1.38
CA GLY A 56 -16.05 11.62 -2.65
C GLY A 56 -14.89 12.36 -3.30
N PRO A 57 -15.04 12.82 -4.56
CA PRO A 57 -13.98 13.51 -5.28
C PRO A 57 -13.61 14.83 -4.59
N GLU A 58 -12.31 15.05 -4.36
CA GLU A 58 -11.82 16.38 -3.99
C GLU A 58 -12.14 17.36 -5.13
N LYS A 59 -12.69 18.53 -4.79
CA LYS A 59 -13.07 19.58 -5.75
C LYS A 59 -11.86 20.33 -6.30
#